data_AF-A0A089LCQ8-F1
#
_entry.id   AF-A0A089LCQ8-F1
#
_cell.length_a   1.000
_cell.length_b   1.000
_cell.length_c   1.000
_cell.angle_alpha   90.00
_cell.angle_beta   90.00
_cell.angle_gamma   90.00
#
_symmetry.space_group_name_H-M   'P 1'
#
loop_
_entity.id
_entity.type
_entity.pdbx_description
1 polymer ?
#
loop_
_entity_poly.entity_id
_entity_poly.type
_entity_poly.pdbx_seq_one_letter_code
_entity_poly.pdbx_strand_id
1 'polypeptide(L)'
;MTILPVIIFILVFVPSIVLIVSMPYLTKETISFGVTVSAVQFLSEPLRQMRRSYARISAILHTILFIVGILWLIYSDEHSKQVSWIIITYALAMLVISLVINISYHLKMKSVLPTLTIAPEPSIMTVDTELPNRNRGLSNYWFFIHVVIMVVNIVFVLRNYDLIPDQLPIHYNSSLSIDRYAAKSYTSVFMTTLIQGLVILLFLFENWSIRREKQQVREDVTYRRAWSCFMITASFLIVILLAVGQLNMISLLNMNFAIPLILIIIAFIILYAFALSFWNGQGGSRLI
;
A
#
# COMPACT_ATOMS: atom_id res chain seq x y z
N MET A 1 28.09 -7.34 8.37
CA MET A 1 26.92 -7.80 7.57
C MET A 1 25.66 -7.56 8.38
N THR A 2 24.99 -6.42 8.19
CA THR A 2 23.70 -6.15 8.79
C THR A 2 22.60 -6.83 7.97
N ILE A 3 21.92 -7.80 8.57
CA ILE A 3 20.82 -8.57 7.94
C ILE A 3 19.58 -7.68 7.71
N LEU A 4 19.53 -6.53 8.39
CA LEU A 4 18.35 -5.68 8.49
C LEU A 4 17.91 -5.03 7.15
N PRO A 5 18.78 -4.39 6.34
CA PRO A 5 18.36 -3.83 5.05
C PRO A 5 17.76 -4.90 4.13
N VAL A 6 18.32 -6.11 4.18
CA VAL A 6 17.83 -7.27 3.42
C VAL A 6 16.44 -7.68 3.90
N ILE A 7 16.21 -7.76 5.22
CA ILE A 7 14.88 -8.05 5.79
C ILE A 7 13.86 -7.00 5.33
N ILE A 8 14.17 -5.71 5.43
CA ILE A 8 13.27 -4.63 5.02
C ILE A 8 12.97 -4.72 3.52
N PHE A 9 13.99 -4.97 2.71
CA PHE A 9 13.87 -5.13 1.27
C PHE A 9 12.91 -6.28 0.91
N ILE A 10 13.09 -7.45 1.55
CA ILE A 10 12.20 -8.60 1.37
C ILE A 10 10.77 -8.25 1.79
N LEU A 11 10.62 -7.66 2.98
CA LEU A 11 9.32 -7.33 3.57
C LEU A 11 8.50 -6.39 2.68
N VAL A 12 9.15 -5.45 2.01
CA VAL A 12 8.47 -4.45 1.15
C VAL A 12 8.26 -4.97 -0.26
N PHE A 13 9.30 -5.54 -0.88
CA PHE A 13 9.26 -5.83 -2.32
C PHE A 13 8.63 -7.18 -2.65
N VAL A 14 8.74 -8.20 -1.80
CA VAL A 14 8.09 -9.51 -2.09
C VAL A 14 6.57 -9.36 -2.20
N PRO A 15 5.85 -8.74 -1.23
CA PRO A 15 4.41 -8.54 -1.37
C PRO A 15 4.04 -7.68 -2.58
N SER A 16 4.86 -6.67 -2.89
CA SER A 16 4.67 -5.81 -4.07
C SER A 16 4.77 -6.58 -5.39
N ILE A 17 5.77 -7.47 -5.54
CA ILE A 17 5.92 -8.34 -6.71
C ILE A 17 4.69 -9.24 -6.84
N VAL A 18 4.26 -9.87 -5.74
CA VAL A 18 3.10 -10.79 -5.79
C VAL A 18 1.83 -10.05 -6.21
N LEU A 19 1.60 -8.83 -5.73
CA LEU A 19 0.48 -7.99 -6.16
C LEU A 19 0.56 -7.63 -7.66
N ILE A 20 1.74 -7.20 -8.14
CA ILE A 20 1.95 -6.83 -9.54
C ILE A 20 1.74 -8.04 -10.48
N VAL A 21 2.30 -9.19 -10.13
CA VAL A 21 2.15 -10.43 -10.91
C VAL A 21 0.70 -10.91 -10.93
N SER A 22 -0.02 -10.74 -9.81
CA SER A 22 -1.41 -11.18 -9.67
C SER A 22 -2.43 -10.17 -10.20
N MET A 23 -2.01 -8.96 -10.52
CA MET A 23 -2.86 -7.85 -10.98
C MET A 23 -3.93 -8.24 -12.02
N PRO A 24 -3.62 -8.96 -13.13
CA PRO A 24 -4.64 -9.34 -14.12
C PRO A 24 -5.73 -10.29 -13.60
N TYR A 25 -5.51 -10.93 -12.46
CA TYR A 25 -6.51 -11.79 -11.79
C TYR A 25 -7.21 -11.09 -10.64
N LEU A 26 -6.67 -9.95 -10.19
CA LEU A 26 -7.26 -9.13 -9.15
C LEU A 26 -8.16 -8.05 -9.75
N THR A 27 -7.90 -7.58 -10.96
CA THR A 27 -8.77 -6.62 -11.68
C THR A 27 -10.20 -7.14 -11.86
N LYS A 28 -11.17 -6.22 -11.93
CA LYS A 28 -12.59 -6.54 -12.17
C LYS A 28 -12.76 -7.31 -13.48
N GLU A 29 -13.63 -8.32 -13.51
CA GLU A 29 -13.83 -9.18 -14.70
C GLU A 29 -14.37 -8.43 -15.92
N THR A 30 -14.91 -7.23 -15.75
CA THR A 30 -15.36 -6.37 -16.84
C THR A 30 -14.26 -5.49 -17.43
N ILE A 31 -13.04 -5.54 -16.87
CA ILE A 31 -11.89 -4.71 -17.28
C ILE A 31 -10.67 -5.63 -17.43
N SER A 32 -10.24 -5.84 -18.67
CA SER A 32 -9.03 -6.60 -18.98
C SER A 32 -7.96 -5.63 -19.48
N PHE A 33 -6.86 -5.49 -18.74
CA PHE A 33 -5.73 -4.61 -19.09
C PHE A 33 -6.15 -3.17 -19.48
N GLY A 34 -7.12 -2.60 -18.76
CA GLY A 34 -7.63 -1.24 -19.00
C GLY A 34 -8.60 -1.11 -20.19
N VAL A 35 -9.02 -2.23 -20.79
CA VAL A 35 -10.03 -2.28 -21.85
C VAL A 35 -11.29 -2.94 -21.31
N THR A 36 -12.44 -2.31 -21.51
CA THR A 36 -13.74 -2.85 -21.09
C THR A 36 -14.13 -4.04 -21.94
N VAL A 37 -14.45 -5.16 -21.29
CA VAL A 37 -14.87 -6.42 -21.92
C VAL A 37 -16.12 -6.94 -21.24
N SER A 38 -16.94 -7.71 -21.97
CA SER A 38 -18.04 -8.44 -21.34
C SER A 38 -17.51 -9.58 -20.45
N ALA A 39 -18.29 -9.98 -19.44
CA ALA A 39 -17.92 -11.09 -18.55
C ALA A 39 -17.68 -12.41 -19.32
N VAL A 40 -18.49 -12.67 -20.35
CA VAL A 40 -18.34 -13.83 -21.24
C VAL A 40 -17.01 -13.78 -21.99
N GLN A 41 -16.65 -12.61 -22.53
CA GLN A 41 -15.36 -12.42 -23.19
C GLN A 41 -14.19 -12.54 -22.20
N PHE A 42 -14.31 -12.07 -20.97
CA PHE A 42 -13.28 -12.17 -19.94
C PHE A 42 -12.88 -13.62 -19.64
N LEU A 43 -13.85 -14.53 -19.65
CA LEU A 43 -13.67 -15.96 -19.41
C LEU A 43 -13.16 -16.73 -20.65
N SER A 44 -13.11 -16.09 -21.83
CA SER A 44 -12.65 -16.72 -23.06
C SER A 44 -11.17 -17.17 -22.98
N GLU A 45 -10.85 -18.25 -23.71
CA GLU A 45 -9.49 -18.79 -23.78
C GLU A 45 -8.42 -17.76 -24.20
N PRO A 46 -8.63 -16.90 -25.22
CA PRO A 46 -7.65 -15.90 -25.62
C PRO A 46 -7.26 -14.95 -24.48
N LEU A 47 -8.24 -14.46 -23.72
CA LEU A 47 -7.98 -13.56 -22.59
C LEU A 47 -7.36 -14.29 -21.40
N ARG A 48 -7.77 -15.54 -21.15
CA ARG A 48 -7.15 -16.38 -20.13
C ARG A 48 -5.68 -16.66 -20.41
N GLN A 49 -5.33 -16.96 -21.66
CA GLN A 49 -3.94 -17.14 -22.09
C GLN A 49 -3.14 -15.85 -21.95
N MET A 50 -3.75 -14.70 -22.28
CA MET A 50 -3.11 -13.40 -22.13
C MET A 50 -2.81 -13.07 -20.66
N ARG A 51 -3.74 -13.33 -19.72
CA ARG A 51 -3.50 -13.18 -18.28
C ARG A 51 -2.37 -14.09 -17.77
N ARG A 52 -2.36 -15.36 -18.22
CA ARG A 52 -1.29 -16.32 -17.88
C ARG A 52 0.07 -15.88 -18.41
N SER A 53 0.10 -15.36 -19.64
CA SER A 53 1.33 -14.85 -20.25
C SER A 53 1.85 -13.61 -19.52
N TYR A 54 0.96 -12.67 -19.16
CA TYR A 54 1.33 -11.51 -18.35
C TYR A 54 1.94 -11.94 -17.03
N ALA A 55 1.25 -12.79 -16.28
CA ALA A 55 1.70 -13.22 -14.96
C ALA A 55 3.04 -13.96 -15.04
N ARG A 56 3.24 -14.80 -16.06
CA ARG A 56 4.50 -15.52 -16.26
C ARG A 56 5.66 -14.57 -16.59
N ILE A 57 5.47 -13.66 -17.54
CA ILE A 57 6.52 -12.70 -17.95
C ILE A 57 6.83 -11.76 -16.79
N SER A 58 5.81 -11.22 -16.14
CA SER A 58 5.95 -10.36 -14.97
C SER A 58 6.67 -11.08 -13.83
N ALA A 59 6.31 -12.33 -13.52
CA ALA A 59 6.96 -13.11 -12.48
C ALA A 59 8.45 -13.33 -12.80
N ILE A 60 8.80 -13.71 -14.03
CA ILE A 60 10.19 -13.94 -14.44
C ILE A 60 11.00 -12.64 -14.30
N LEU A 61 10.54 -11.54 -14.90
CA LEU A 61 11.29 -10.28 -14.91
C LEU A 61 11.47 -9.71 -13.49
N HIS A 62 10.42 -9.72 -12.68
CA HIS A 62 10.49 -9.23 -11.30
C HIS A 62 11.31 -10.16 -10.40
N THR A 63 11.28 -11.47 -10.61
CA THR A 63 12.12 -12.41 -9.85
C THR A 63 13.60 -12.21 -10.19
N ILE A 64 13.95 -12.07 -11.46
CA ILE A 64 15.32 -11.77 -11.89
C ILE A 64 15.78 -10.45 -11.26
N LEU A 65 14.96 -9.39 -11.37
CA LEU A 65 15.28 -8.10 -10.78
C LEU A 65 15.47 -8.22 -9.25
N PHE A 66 14.60 -8.96 -8.56
CA PHE A 66 14.66 -9.20 -7.13
C PHE A 66 15.95 -9.91 -6.71
N ILE A 67 16.35 -10.97 -7.42
CA ILE A 67 17.60 -11.69 -7.17
C ILE A 67 18.79 -10.74 -7.35
N VAL A 68 18.81 -9.95 -8.43
CA VAL A 68 19.89 -8.96 -8.67
C VAL A 68 19.93 -7.92 -7.54
N GLY A 69 18.78 -7.40 -7.12
CA GLY A 69 18.68 -6.44 -6.02
C GLY A 69 19.20 -7.00 -4.69
N ILE A 70 18.83 -8.24 -4.35
CA ILE A 70 19.32 -8.92 -3.16
C ILE A 70 20.83 -9.16 -3.23
N LEU A 71 21.35 -9.62 -4.36
CA LEU A 71 22.79 -9.84 -4.52
C LEU A 71 23.56 -8.53 -4.35
N TRP A 72 23.15 -7.45 -5.02
CA TRP A 72 23.77 -6.14 -4.85
C TRP A 72 23.71 -5.64 -3.42
N LEU A 73 22.62 -5.88 -2.71
CA LEU A 73 22.48 -5.49 -1.31
C LEU A 73 23.44 -6.30 -0.40
N ILE A 74 23.58 -7.60 -0.63
CA ILE A 74 24.49 -8.49 0.12
C ILE A 74 25.96 -8.09 -0.09
N TYR A 75 26.34 -7.68 -1.30
CA TYR A 75 27.72 -7.27 -1.63
C TYR A 75 28.00 -5.78 -1.41
N SER A 76 27.00 -4.99 -1.02
CA SER A 76 27.19 -3.56 -0.77
C SER A 76 27.95 -3.30 0.54
N ASP A 77 28.83 -2.31 0.51
CA ASP A 77 29.60 -1.93 1.70
C ASP A 77 28.76 -1.03 2.61
N GLU A 78 28.64 -1.41 3.89
CA GLU A 78 27.60 -0.94 4.80
C GLU A 78 27.69 0.55 5.11
N HIS A 79 28.89 1.10 5.18
CA HIS A 79 29.13 2.49 5.58
C HIS A 79 28.93 3.49 4.44
N SER A 80 28.56 3.03 3.25
CA SER A 80 28.41 3.87 2.08
C SER A 80 26.96 4.25 1.80
N LYS A 81 26.75 5.40 1.15
CA LYS A 81 25.44 5.82 0.60
C LYS A 81 24.91 4.85 -0.48
N GLN A 82 25.62 3.76 -0.80
CA GLN A 82 25.28 2.83 -1.87
C GLN A 82 23.98 2.08 -1.57
N VAL A 83 23.71 1.70 -0.31
CA VAL A 83 22.48 0.96 0.05
C VAL A 83 21.22 1.73 -0.33
N SER A 84 21.14 3.02 0.01
CA SER A 84 19.99 3.86 -0.36
C SER A 84 19.82 3.98 -1.87
N TRP A 85 20.92 4.17 -2.60
CA TRP A 85 20.90 4.23 -4.06
C TRP A 85 20.46 2.91 -4.71
N ILE A 86 20.88 1.77 -4.16
CA ILE A 86 20.44 0.45 -4.63
C ILE A 86 18.93 0.31 -4.47
N ILE A 87 18.37 0.65 -3.31
CA ILE A 87 16.92 0.55 -3.04
C ILE A 87 16.13 1.48 -4.00
N ILE A 88 16.57 2.72 -4.18
CA ILE A 88 15.92 3.69 -5.07
C ILE A 88 15.98 3.20 -6.52
N THR A 89 17.15 2.75 -6.98
CA THR A 89 17.35 2.27 -8.36
C THR A 89 16.51 1.02 -8.61
N TYR A 90 16.46 0.10 -7.65
CA TYR A 90 15.61 -1.08 -7.71
C TYR A 90 14.13 -0.72 -7.83
N ALA A 91 13.63 0.17 -6.96
CA ALA A 91 12.24 0.61 -6.98
C ALA A 91 11.86 1.26 -8.32
N LEU A 92 12.77 2.09 -8.88
CA LEU A 92 12.58 2.71 -10.18
C LEU A 92 12.56 1.67 -11.31
N ALA A 93 13.50 0.73 -11.31
CA ALA A 93 13.55 -0.34 -12.30
C ALA A 93 12.28 -1.22 -12.25
N MET A 94 11.82 -1.57 -11.04
CA MET A 94 10.57 -2.31 -10.83
C MET A 94 9.37 -1.59 -11.43
N LEU A 95 9.27 -0.28 -11.19
CA LEU A 95 8.21 0.58 -11.73
C LEU A 95 8.26 0.62 -13.26
N VAL A 96 9.43 0.84 -13.85
CA VAL A 96 9.60 0.90 -15.31
C VAL A 96 9.23 -0.43 -15.96
N ILE A 97 9.71 -1.56 -15.42
CA ILE A 97 9.36 -2.90 -15.92
C ILE A 97 7.83 -3.11 -15.85
N SER A 98 7.22 -2.80 -14.70
CA SER A 98 5.76 -2.91 -14.52
C SER A 98 4.98 -2.07 -15.52
N LEU A 99 5.42 -0.83 -15.77
CA LEU A 99 4.79 0.08 -16.73
C LEU A 99 4.89 -0.45 -18.16
N VAL A 100 6.07 -0.90 -18.58
CA VAL A 100 6.31 -1.44 -19.93
C VAL A 100 5.45 -2.68 -20.18
N ILE A 101 5.37 -3.60 -19.21
CA ILE A 101 4.51 -4.79 -19.33
C ILE A 101 3.04 -4.36 -19.43
N ASN A 102 2.57 -3.47 -18.54
CA ASN A 102 1.17 -3.01 -18.56
C ASN A 102 0.80 -2.33 -19.89
N ILE A 103 1.63 -1.44 -20.40
CA ILE A 103 1.39 -0.77 -21.70
C ILE A 103 1.36 -1.79 -22.84
N SER A 104 2.31 -2.73 -22.87
CA SER A 104 2.39 -3.75 -23.92
C SER A 104 1.13 -4.62 -23.95
N TYR A 105 0.64 -5.03 -22.79
CA TYR A 105 -0.58 -5.84 -22.68
C TYR A 105 -1.86 -5.04 -22.92
N HIS A 106 -1.88 -3.74 -22.58
CA HIS A 106 -2.98 -2.85 -22.96
C HIS A 106 -3.09 -2.75 -24.49
N LEU A 107 -1.96 -2.51 -25.18
CA LEU A 107 -1.92 -2.44 -26.65
C LEU A 107 -2.32 -3.78 -27.29
N LYS A 108 -1.84 -4.90 -26.75
CA LYS A 108 -2.22 -6.24 -27.20
C LYS A 108 -3.71 -6.53 -26.98
N MET A 109 -4.27 -6.13 -25.84
CA MET A 109 -5.70 -6.26 -25.57
C MET A 109 -6.53 -5.49 -26.60
N LYS A 110 -6.11 -4.26 -26.94
CA LYS A 110 -6.78 -3.41 -27.93
C LYS A 110 -6.78 -4.04 -29.32
N SER A 111 -5.73 -4.76 -29.71
CA SER A 111 -5.69 -5.45 -31.01
C SER A 111 -6.47 -6.77 -31.04
N VAL A 112 -6.62 -7.45 -29.90
CA VAL A 112 -7.40 -8.70 -29.77
C VAL A 112 -8.89 -8.42 -29.61
N LEU A 113 -9.30 -7.26 -29.08
CA LEU A 113 -10.70 -6.93 -28.83
C LEU A 113 -11.63 -7.18 -30.05
N PRO A 114 -11.29 -6.81 -31.30
CA PRO A 114 -12.16 -7.02 -32.46
C PRO A 114 -12.31 -8.49 -32.89
N THR A 115 -11.40 -9.36 -32.46
CA THR A 115 -11.43 -10.80 -32.84
C THR A 115 -12.24 -11.64 -31.85
N LEU A 116 -12.62 -11.06 -30.72
CA LEU A 116 -13.48 -11.72 -29.75
C LEU A 116 -14.91 -11.77 -30.28
N THR A 117 -15.57 -12.92 -30.08
CA THR A 117 -16.98 -13.07 -30.41
C THR A 117 -17.79 -11.98 -29.72
N ILE A 118 -18.68 -11.33 -30.46
CA ILE A 118 -19.64 -10.37 -29.90
C ILE A 118 -20.54 -11.19 -28.98
N ALA A 119 -20.30 -11.09 -27.68
CA ALA A 119 -21.26 -11.60 -26.71
C ALA A 119 -22.51 -10.72 -26.83
N PRO A 120 -23.72 -11.30 -26.83
CA PRO A 120 -24.91 -10.50 -26.61
C PRO A 120 -24.67 -9.69 -25.34
N GLU A 121 -24.92 -8.37 -25.40
CA GLU A 121 -24.79 -7.52 -24.23
C GLU A 121 -25.48 -8.25 -23.07
N PRO A 122 -24.78 -8.53 -21.95
CA PRO A 122 -25.49 -8.99 -20.78
C PRO A 122 -26.49 -7.87 -20.50
N SER A 123 -27.77 -8.19 -20.71
CA SER A 123 -28.91 -7.34 -20.39
C SER A 123 -28.53 -6.58 -19.15
N ILE A 124 -28.35 -5.27 -19.30
CA ILE A 124 -28.02 -4.29 -18.27
C ILE A 124 -28.52 -4.89 -16.98
N MET A 125 -27.60 -5.47 -16.19
CA MET A 125 -27.93 -6.14 -14.93
C MET A 125 -28.89 -5.18 -14.27
N THR A 126 -30.15 -5.58 -14.18
CA THR A 126 -31.25 -4.70 -13.81
C THR A 126 -30.76 -3.95 -12.62
N VAL A 127 -30.46 -2.66 -12.82
CA VAL A 127 -30.19 -1.77 -11.71
C VAL A 127 -31.52 -1.81 -11.01
N ASP A 128 -31.62 -2.67 -9.99
CA ASP A 128 -32.73 -2.65 -9.05
C ASP A 128 -32.68 -1.23 -8.51
N THR A 129 -33.50 -0.37 -9.11
CA THR A 129 -33.79 0.98 -8.67
C THR A 129 -34.42 0.98 -7.28
N GLU A 130 -34.74 -0.22 -6.76
CA GLU A 130 -35.23 -0.51 -5.43
C GLU A 130 -34.15 -0.89 -4.42
N LEU A 131 -32.86 -1.01 -4.78
CA LEU A 131 -31.82 -1.14 -3.76
C LEU A 131 -31.76 0.21 -3.02
N PRO A 132 -32.21 0.26 -1.74
CA PRO A 132 -32.15 1.50 -0.99
C PRO A 132 -30.69 1.93 -0.98
N ASN A 133 -30.44 3.22 -1.22
CA ASN A 133 -29.13 3.88 -1.17
C ASN A 133 -28.49 3.72 0.21
N ARG A 134 -28.10 2.49 0.54
CA ARG A 134 -27.60 2.08 1.86
C ARG A 134 -26.10 2.09 1.72
N ASN A 135 -25.63 3.31 1.57
CA ASN A 135 -24.25 3.72 1.54
C ASN A 135 -23.56 3.26 2.83
N ARG A 136 -22.81 2.16 2.76
CA ARG A 136 -22.47 1.35 3.93
C ARG A 136 -20.98 1.21 4.21
N GLY A 137 -20.12 2.10 3.69
CA GLY A 137 -18.78 2.26 4.28
C GLY A 137 -18.87 2.65 5.76
N LEU A 138 -17.87 2.33 6.57
CA LEU A 138 -17.85 2.71 7.98
C LEU A 138 -17.81 4.24 8.10
N SER A 139 -18.42 4.74 9.17
CA SER A 139 -18.51 6.18 9.39
C SER A 139 -17.13 6.82 9.58
N ASN A 140 -16.98 8.04 9.06
CA ASN A 140 -15.77 8.84 9.28
C ASN A 140 -15.56 9.20 10.76
N TYR A 141 -16.58 9.07 11.62
CA TYR A 141 -16.44 9.28 13.07
C TYR A 141 -15.40 8.37 13.71
N TRP A 142 -15.09 7.20 13.12
CA TRP A 142 -14.02 6.34 13.60
C TRP A 142 -12.63 6.99 13.54
N PHE A 143 -12.42 8.02 12.71
CA PHE A 143 -11.17 8.78 12.70
C PHE A 143 -11.01 9.68 13.94
N PHE A 144 -12.07 9.90 14.72
CA PHE A 144 -11.98 10.70 15.95
C PHE A 144 -10.97 10.13 16.93
N ILE A 145 -10.90 8.79 17.10
CA ILE A 145 -9.90 8.18 18.00
C ILE A 145 -8.46 8.47 17.54
N HIS A 146 -8.23 8.65 16.24
CA HIS A 146 -6.90 8.96 15.69
C HIS A 146 -6.50 10.38 16.06
N VAL A 147 -7.45 11.32 15.93
CA VAL A 147 -7.27 12.71 16.35
C VAL A 147 -7.03 12.78 17.85
N VAL A 148 -7.75 11.99 18.66
CA VAL A 148 -7.53 11.91 20.10
C VAL A 148 -6.09 11.46 20.41
N ILE A 149 -5.58 10.40 19.77
CA ILE A 149 -4.20 9.96 19.95
C ILE A 149 -3.20 11.05 19.55
N MET A 150 -3.43 11.72 18.42
CA MET A 150 -2.59 12.83 17.97
C MET A 150 -2.57 13.97 19.00
N VAL A 151 -3.72 14.34 19.57
CA VAL A 151 -3.83 15.39 20.60
C VAL A 151 -3.14 14.96 21.90
N VAL A 152 -3.32 13.71 22.34
CA VAL A 152 -2.62 13.17 23.52
C VAL A 152 -1.11 13.25 23.33
N ASN A 153 -0.63 12.87 22.14
CA ASN A 153 0.78 12.95 21.79
C ASN A 153 1.30 14.40 21.79
N ILE A 154 0.55 15.35 21.24
CA ILE A 154 0.88 16.79 21.31
C ILE A 154 1.04 17.25 22.75
N VAL A 155 0.05 16.97 23.60
CA VAL A 155 0.06 17.37 25.01
C VAL A 155 1.24 16.73 25.74
N PHE A 156 1.51 15.45 25.48
CA PHE A 156 2.63 14.74 26.06
C PHE A 156 3.97 15.38 25.70
N VAL A 157 4.17 15.70 24.43
CA VAL A 157 5.41 16.30 23.91
C VAL A 157 5.58 17.72 24.42
N LEU A 158 4.51 18.52 24.51
CA LEU A 158 4.56 19.85 25.11
C LEU A 158 4.94 19.80 26.59
N ARG A 159 4.37 18.86 27.35
CA ARG A 159 4.66 18.68 28.78
C ARG A 159 6.10 18.27 29.05
N ASN A 160 6.69 17.51 28.13
CA ASN A 160 8.04 16.97 28.26
C ASN A 160 9.03 17.65 27.30
N TYR A 161 8.68 18.83 26.77
CA TYR A 161 9.48 19.49 25.74
C TYR A 161 10.91 19.75 26.22
N ASP A 162 11.08 20.10 27.49
CA ASP A 162 12.38 20.38 28.10
C ASP A 162 13.27 19.15 28.20
N LEU A 163 12.69 17.94 28.27
CA LEU A 163 13.42 16.67 28.32
C LEU A 163 13.92 16.20 26.95
N ILE A 164 13.42 16.80 25.86
CA ILE A 164 13.84 16.46 24.51
C ILE A 164 15.27 16.98 24.29
N PRO A 165 16.21 16.15 23.81
CA PRO A 165 17.59 16.58 23.54
C PRO A 165 17.67 17.72 22.53
N ASP A 166 18.67 18.58 22.67
CA ASP A 166 18.91 19.71 21.76
C ASP A 166 19.26 19.29 20.32
N GLN A 167 19.66 18.03 20.16
CA GLN A 167 19.92 17.42 18.86
C GLN A 167 19.00 16.22 18.63
N LEU A 168 18.27 16.27 17.53
CA LEU A 168 17.31 15.26 17.14
C LEU A 168 17.86 14.42 15.99
N PRO A 169 17.84 13.09 16.08
CA PRO A 169 18.19 12.24 14.95
C PRO A 169 17.20 12.44 13.81
N ILE A 170 17.70 12.80 12.63
CA ILE A 170 16.87 12.97 11.41
C ILE A 170 17.17 11.93 10.34
N HIS A 171 18.29 11.21 10.48
CA HIS A 171 18.69 10.16 9.58
C HIS A 171 19.42 9.06 10.34
N TYR A 172 19.12 7.82 9.98
CA TYR A 172 19.79 6.64 10.47
C TYR A 172 20.48 5.99 9.27
N ASN A 173 21.72 5.57 9.47
CA ASN A 173 22.42 4.79 8.47
C ASN A 173 21.87 3.34 8.42
N SER A 174 22.38 2.56 7.48
CA SER A 174 22.11 1.12 7.30
C SER A 174 22.32 0.28 8.56
N SER A 175 23.23 0.71 9.44
CA SER A 175 23.52 0.08 10.74
C SER A 175 22.60 0.54 11.87
N LEU A 176 21.56 1.34 11.59
CA LEU A 176 20.69 2.01 12.57
C LEU A 176 21.43 2.94 13.54
N SER A 177 22.65 3.34 13.20
CA SER A 177 23.36 4.39 13.91
C SER A 177 22.94 5.74 13.36
N ILE A 178 22.75 6.70 14.26
CA ILE A 178 22.42 8.06 13.87
C ILE A 178 23.66 8.68 13.22
N ASP A 179 23.55 9.06 11.95
CA ASP A 179 24.62 9.72 11.20
C ASP A 179 24.31 11.21 10.93
N ARG A 180 23.09 11.67 11.26
CA ARG A 180 22.67 13.05 11.08
C ARG A 180 21.70 13.52 12.14
N TYR A 181 21.94 14.75 12.59
CA TYR A 181 21.13 15.43 13.58
C TYR A 181 20.57 16.75 13.05
N ALA A 182 19.42 17.15 13.56
CA ALA A 182 18.89 18.52 13.45
C ALA A 182 18.86 19.19 14.82
N ALA A 183 18.96 20.51 14.83
CA ALA A 183 18.72 21.29 16.04
C ALA A 183 17.26 21.17 16.48
N LYS A 184 17.05 21.13 17.80
CA LYS A 184 15.74 21.19 18.44
C LYS A 184 15.10 22.55 18.16
N SER A 185 13.86 22.48 17.70
CA SER A 185 12.97 23.62 17.48
C SER A 185 11.55 23.10 17.59
N TYR A 186 10.56 23.98 17.76
CA TYR A 186 9.16 23.55 17.71
C TYR A 186 8.85 22.86 16.38
N THR A 187 9.37 23.38 15.26
CA THR A 187 9.16 22.78 13.94
C THR A 187 9.73 21.37 13.84
N SER A 188 10.98 21.15 14.26
CA SER A 188 11.61 19.82 14.17
C SER A 188 10.94 18.80 15.10
N VAL A 189 10.46 19.22 16.27
CA VAL A 189 9.75 18.35 17.21
C VAL A 189 8.34 17.98 16.74
N PHE A 190 7.59 18.96 16.22
CA PHE A 190 6.20 18.74 15.79
C PHE A 190 6.05 18.29 14.34
N MET A 191 7.14 18.13 13.59
CA MET A 191 7.09 17.62 12.20
C MET A 191 6.42 16.25 12.12
N THR A 192 6.72 15.35 13.06
CA THR A 192 6.09 14.03 13.15
C THR A 192 4.58 14.15 13.38
N THR A 193 4.15 15.10 14.20
CA THR A 193 2.72 15.39 14.44
C THR A 193 2.04 15.97 13.20
N LEU A 194 2.71 16.86 12.45
CA LEU A 194 2.19 17.37 11.19
C LEU A 194 1.97 16.23 10.18
N ILE A 195 2.90 15.28 10.11
CA ILE A 195 2.77 14.08 9.28
C ILE A 195 1.61 13.20 9.78
N GLN A 196 1.43 13.02 11.10
CA GLN A 196 0.26 12.32 11.65
C GLN A 196 -1.06 12.96 11.16
N GLY A 197 -1.17 14.28 11.25
CA GLY A 197 -2.34 15.02 10.77
C GLY A 197 -2.59 14.81 9.28
N LEU A 198 -1.54 14.89 8.45
CA LEU A 198 -1.63 14.63 7.01
C LEU A 198 -2.10 13.20 6.72
N VAL A 199 -1.55 12.19 7.41
CA VAL A 199 -1.97 10.78 7.26
C VAL A 199 -3.45 10.62 7.62
N ILE A 200 -3.90 11.19 8.74
CA ILE A 200 -5.31 11.13 9.14
C ILE A 200 -6.19 11.75 8.03
N LEU A 201 -5.81 12.92 7.51
CA LEU A 201 -6.57 13.60 6.46
C LEU A 201 -6.63 12.79 5.16
N LEU A 202 -5.51 12.21 4.73
CA LEU A 202 -5.47 11.39 3.52
C LEU A 202 -6.36 10.15 3.64
N PHE A 203 -6.23 9.39 4.73
CA PHE A 203 -7.05 8.19 4.93
C PHE A 203 -8.53 8.54 5.16
N LEU A 204 -8.83 9.66 5.81
CA LEU A 204 -10.19 10.18 5.95
C LEU A 204 -10.80 10.53 4.60
N PHE A 205 -10.02 11.19 3.73
CA PHE A 205 -10.42 11.55 2.38
C PHE A 205 -10.66 10.31 1.52
N GLU A 206 -9.77 9.33 1.56
CA GLU A 206 -9.95 8.04 0.86
C GLU A 206 -11.20 7.32 1.36
N ASN A 207 -11.40 7.22 2.67
CA ASN A 207 -12.60 6.61 3.25
C ASN A 207 -13.88 7.35 2.85
N TRP A 208 -13.82 8.68 2.75
CA TRP A 208 -14.91 9.51 2.27
C TRP A 208 -15.20 9.27 0.78
N SER A 209 -14.16 9.12 -0.04
CA SER A 209 -14.26 8.83 -1.47
C SER A 209 -14.94 7.47 -1.71
N ILE A 210 -14.49 6.42 -1.01
CA ILE A 210 -15.08 5.06 -1.04
C ILE A 210 -16.58 5.09 -0.69
N ARG A 211 -17.01 6.01 0.16
CA ARG A 211 -18.42 6.20 0.53
C ARG A 211 -19.22 6.98 -0.52
N ARG A 212 -18.61 7.74 -1.41
CA ARG A 212 -19.35 8.56 -2.39
C ARG A 212 -19.52 7.93 -3.75
N GLU A 213 -18.73 6.91 -4.10
CA GLU A 213 -18.89 6.22 -5.37
C GLU A 213 -20.30 5.62 -5.51
N LYS A 214 -20.92 5.74 -6.69
CA LYS A 214 -22.28 5.21 -6.95
C LYS A 214 -22.31 3.68 -6.77
N GLN A 215 -23.34 3.17 -6.12
CA GLN A 215 -23.54 1.73 -5.90
C GLN A 215 -24.06 1.10 -7.20
N GLN A 216 -23.40 0.05 -7.69
CA GLN A 216 -23.83 -0.69 -8.88
C GLN A 216 -24.37 -2.08 -8.52
N VAL A 217 -23.79 -2.75 -7.51
CA VAL A 217 -24.14 -4.14 -7.12
C VAL A 217 -24.12 -4.31 -5.59
N ARG A 218 -24.79 -5.35 -5.04
CA ARG A 218 -24.80 -5.66 -3.59
C ARG A 218 -23.40 -5.99 -3.05
N GLU A 219 -22.55 -6.61 -3.86
CA GLU A 219 -21.16 -6.95 -3.53
C GLU A 219 -20.27 -5.72 -3.27
N ASP A 220 -20.60 -4.59 -3.89
CA ASP A 220 -19.94 -3.30 -3.65
C ASP A 220 -20.00 -2.92 -2.16
N VAL A 221 -21.05 -3.31 -1.44
CA VAL A 221 -21.24 -2.97 -0.03
C VAL A 221 -20.23 -3.67 0.87
N THR A 222 -20.02 -4.98 0.66
CA THR A 222 -19.07 -5.77 1.46
C THR A 222 -17.64 -5.35 1.15
N TYR A 223 -17.33 -5.13 -0.13
CA TYR A 223 -16.06 -4.57 -0.58
C TYR A 223 -15.76 -3.22 0.10
N ARG A 224 -16.70 -2.27 0.04
CA ARG A 224 -16.54 -0.94 0.64
C ARG A 224 -16.39 -0.98 2.15
N ARG A 225 -17.12 -1.86 2.83
CA ARG A 225 -16.97 -2.06 4.29
C ARG A 225 -15.59 -2.57 4.64
N ALA A 226 -15.10 -3.57 3.91
CA ALA A 226 -13.78 -4.15 4.14
C ALA A 226 -12.68 -3.10 3.92
N TRP A 227 -12.70 -2.39 2.78
CA TRP A 227 -11.71 -1.34 2.50
C TRP A 227 -11.82 -0.16 3.45
N SER A 228 -13.03 0.24 3.84
CA SER A 228 -13.25 1.27 4.85
C SER A 228 -12.68 0.86 6.22
N CYS A 229 -12.86 -0.40 6.62
CA CYS A 229 -12.28 -0.97 7.83
C CYS A 229 -10.75 -0.95 7.76
N PHE A 230 -10.18 -1.35 6.62
CA PHE A 230 -8.75 -1.26 6.36
C PHE A 230 -8.24 0.18 6.48
N MET A 231 -8.90 1.16 5.85
CA MET A 231 -8.48 2.56 5.92
C MET A 231 -8.44 3.08 7.36
N ILE A 232 -9.47 2.80 8.15
CA ILE A 232 -9.53 3.17 9.56
C ILE A 232 -8.42 2.45 10.35
N THR A 233 -8.26 1.15 10.17
CA THR A 233 -7.29 0.36 10.96
C THR A 233 -5.84 0.71 10.61
N ALA A 234 -5.54 0.84 9.32
CA ALA A 234 -4.21 1.20 8.84
C ALA A 234 -3.83 2.63 9.27
N SER A 235 -4.74 3.60 9.14
CA SER A 235 -4.51 4.96 9.62
C SER A 235 -4.22 4.98 11.12
N PHE A 236 -5.00 4.24 11.92
CA PHE A 236 -4.83 4.15 13.36
C PHE A 236 -3.44 3.62 13.73
N LEU A 237 -3.03 2.53 13.08
CA LEU A 237 -1.74 1.91 13.29
C LEU A 237 -0.57 2.81 12.87
N ILE A 238 -0.69 3.55 11.75
CA ILE A 238 0.33 4.51 11.32
C ILE A 238 0.41 5.68 12.29
N VAL A 239 -0.70 6.18 12.82
CA VAL A 239 -0.71 7.24 13.83
C VAL A 239 -0.01 6.78 15.11
N ILE A 240 -0.28 5.55 15.57
CA ILE A 240 0.45 4.93 16.69
C ILE A 240 1.94 4.81 16.38
N LEU A 241 2.28 4.34 15.18
CA LEU A 241 3.68 4.18 14.75
C LEU A 241 4.46 5.49 14.85
N LEU A 242 3.87 6.57 14.35
CA LEU A 242 4.45 7.91 14.42
C LEU A 242 4.50 8.44 15.87
N ALA A 243 3.51 8.08 16.70
CA ALA A 243 3.51 8.47 18.12
C ALA A 243 4.62 7.77 18.89
N VAL A 244 4.84 6.48 18.64
CA VAL A 244 5.97 5.70 19.18
C VAL A 244 7.31 6.34 18.79
N GLY A 245 7.44 6.78 17.53
CA GLY A 245 8.62 7.52 17.07
C GLY A 245 8.83 8.83 17.84
N GLN A 246 7.76 9.57 18.13
CA GLN A 246 7.82 10.82 18.88
C GLN A 246 8.14 10.61 20.37
N LEU A 247 7.63 9.54 20.99
CA LEU A 247 7.98 9.14 22.36
C LEU A 247 9.46 8.76 22.49
N ASN A 248 10.04 8.19 21.43
CA ASN A 248 11.46 7.83 21.40
C ASN A 248 12.38 9.07 21.48
N MET A 249 11.90 10.25 21.10
CA MET A 249 12.68 11.50 21.20
C MET A 249 13.08 11.86 22.63
N ILE A 250 12.32 11.39 23.63
CA ILE A 250 12.60 11.60 25.07
C ILE A 250 13.32 10.35 25.65
N SER A 251 13.76 9.43 24.80
CA SER A 251 14.44 8.17 25.16
C SER A 251 13.65 7.28 26.14
N LEU A 252 12.33 7.44 26.20
CA LEU A 252 11.43 6.65 27.05
C LEU A 252 11.27 5.20 26.57
N LEU A 253 11.54 4.94 25.30
CA LEU A 253 11.36 3.63 24.68
C LEU A 253 12.68 2.96 24.37
N ASN A 254 12.86 1.76 24.90
CA ASN A 254 13.97 0.90 24.55
C ASN A 254 13.92 0.54 23.05
N MET A 255 14.99 0.83 22.31
CA MET A 255 15.07 0.59 20.85
C MET A 255 14.94 -0.89 20.50
N ASN A 256 15.39 -1.80 21.38
CA ASN A 256 15.22 -3.25 21.22
C ASN A 256 13.75 -3.67 21.23
N PHE A 257 12.87 -2.86 21.82
CA PHE A 257 11.43 -3.07 21.80
C PHE A 257 10.74 -2.27 20.68
N ALA A 258 11.15 -1.02 20.47
CA ALA A 258 10.53 -0.13 19.48
C ALA A 258 10.71 -0.64 18.04
N ILE A 259 11.89 -1.12 17.67
CA ILE A 259 12.17 -1.58 16.29
C ILE A 259 11.31 -2.80 15.91
N PRO A 260 11.26 -3.90 16.70
CA PRO A 260 10.36 -5.01 16.38
C PRO A 260 8.89 -4.59 16.31
N LEU A 261 8.43 -3.72 17.22
CA LEU A 261 7.05 -3.22 17.21
C LEU A 261 6.73 -2.48 15.89
N ILE A 262 7.64 -1.60 15.45
CA ILE A 262 7.52 -0.88 14.17
C ILE A 262 7.41 -1.88 13.00
N LEU A 263 8.29 -2.86 12.95
CA LEU A 263 8.30 -3.87 11.87
C LEU A 263 7.04 -4.73 11.88
N ILE A 264 6.54 -5.13 13.06
CA ILE A 264 5.29 -5.90 13.20
C ILE A 264 4.10 -5.10 12.69
N ILE A 265 3.99 -3.81 13.05
CA ILE A 265 2.91 -2.95 12.58
C ILE A 265 2.95 -2.81 11.06
N ILE A 266 4.13 -2.56 10.48
CA ILE A 266 4.30 -2.45 9.03
C ILE A 266 3.92 -3.77 8.34
N ALA A 267 4.44 -4.89 8.83
CA ALA A 267 4.12 -6.22 8.30
C ALA A 267 2.61 -6.50 8.36
N PHE A 268 1.96 -6.17 9.47
CA PHE A 268 0.52 -6.34 9.65
C PHE A 268 -0.28 -5.52 8.63
N ILE A 269 0.06 -4.24 8.43
CA ILE A 269 -0.63 -3.38 7.45
C ILE A 269 -0.50 -3.97 6.05
N ILE A 270 0.71 -4.39 5.67
CA ILE A 270 0.98 -4.99 4.34
C ILE A 270 0.18 -6.29 4.17
N LEU A 271 0.25 -7.19 5.15
CA LEU A 271 -0.45 -8.48 5.10
C LEU A 271 -1.97 -8.28 5.09
N TYR A 272 -2.50 -7.30 5.82
CA TYR A 272 -3.93 -6.98 5.83
C TYR A 272 -4.37 -6.46 4.46
N ALA A 273 -3.63 -5.51 3.86
CA ALA A 273 -3.90 -5.00 2.52
C ALA A 273 -3.86 -6.12 1.47
N PHE A 274 -2.87 -7.02 1.60
CA PHE A 274 -2.69 -8.16 0.73
C PHE A 274 -3.85 -9.15 0.83
N ALA A 275 -4.21 -9.57 2.05
CA ALA A 275 -5.32 -10.48 2.30
C ALA A 275 -6.64 -9.92 1.73
N LEU A 276 -6.88 -8.63 1.92
CA LEU A 276 -8.10 -7.96 1.47
C LEU A 276 -8.16 -7.83 -0.06
N SER A 277 -7.02 -7.60 -0.71
CA SER A 277 -6.91 -7.58 -2.16
C SER A 277 -7.21 -8.93 -2.80
N PHE A 278 -6.73 -10.03 -2.22
CA PHE A 278 -6.97 -11.38 -2.73
C PHE A 278 -8.38 -11.91 -2.42
N TRP A 279 -8.91 -11.60 -1.24
CA TRP A 279 -10.26 -12.00 -0.84
C TRP A 279 -11.32 -11.30 -1.68
N ASN A 280 -11.25 -9.96 -1.79
CA ASN A 280 -12.33 -9.20 -2.40
C ASN A 280 -12.13 -8.96 -3.91
N GLY A 281 -10.91 -9.12 -4.45
CA GLY A 281 -10.56 -8.60 -5.78
C GLY A 281 -10.59 -7.06 -5.83
N GLN A 282 -10.22 -6.46 -6.96
CA GLN A 282 -10.40 -5.03 -7.22
C GLN A 282 -11.88 -4.76 -7.53
N GLY A 283 -12.51 -3.88 -6.73
CA GLY A 283 -13.91 -3.51 -6.91
C GLY A 283 -14.93 -4.62 -6.58
N GLY A 284 -14.57 -5.60 -5.75
CA GLY A 284 -15.50 -6.63 -5.27
C GLY A 284 -15.74 -7.79 -6.23
N SER A 285 -14.95 -7.91 -7.30
CA SER A 285 -15.16 -8.86 -8.40
C SER A 285 -15.19 -10.34 -8.04
N ARG A 286 -14.78 -10.72 -6.82
CA ARG A 286 -14.75 -12.11 -6.34
C ARG A 286 -15.84 -12.42 -5.31
N LEU A 287 -16.76 -11.50 -5.04
CA LEU A 287 -17.85 -11.68 -4.08
C LEU A 287 -19.15 -12.20 -4.73
N ILE A 288 -19.08 -12.62 -6.00
CA ILE A 288 -20.17 -13.24 -6.80
C ILE A 288 -20.43 -14.68 -6.35
#